data_AF-A0A1Z5LF98-F1
#
_entry.id   AF-A0A1Z5LF98-F1
#
_cell.length_a   1.000
_cell.length_b   1.000
_cell.length_c   1.000
_cell.angle_alpha   90.00
_cell.angle_beta   90.00
_cell.angle_gamma   90.00
#
_symmetry.space_group_name_H-M   'P 1'
#
loop_
_entity.id
_entity.type
_entity.pdbx_description
1 polymer ?
#
loop_
_entity_poly.entity_id
_entity_poly.type
_entity_poly.pdbx_seq_one_letter_code
_entity_poly.pdbx_strand_id
1 'polypeptide(L)'
;MEVLKKVEDQISIEELMTIFNDQGYSDYIVVYMRLLTSGQLQKEATFFSSFIEGNRTVQEFCKQEVEPMYKESDHIHVISLTRYLGVGVRIQYMDRGVGGKVNAHNFPEDREPRIHLLYRPGHYDILYK
;
A
#
# COMPACT_ATOMS: atom_id res chain seq x y z
N MET A 1 3.18 12.48 -13.26
CA MET A 1 1.88 12.63 -12.58
C MET A 1 1.71 14.09 -12.21
N GLU A 2 0.63 14.75 -12.60
CA GLU A 2 0.40 16.19 -12.30
C GLU A 2 0.50 16.50 -10.80
N VAL A 3 0.01 15.61 -9.95
CA VAL A 3 0.06 15.74 -8.48
C VAL A 3 1.49 15.79 -7.95
N LEU A 4 2.42 14.98 -8.51
CA LEU A 4 3.82 15.00 -8.09
C LEU A 4 4.49 16.34 -8.40
N LYS A 5 4.18 16.95 -9.55
CA LYS A 5 4.68 18.27 -9.91
C LYS A 5 4.20 19.33 -8.92
N LYS A 6 2.91 19.28 -8.54
CA LYS A 6 2.36 20.19 -7.52
C LYS A 6 3.07 20.03 -6.16
N VAL A 7 3.38 18.79 -5.77
CA VAL A 7 4.16 18.53 -4.54
C VAL A 7 5.60 19.06 -4.65
N GLU A 8 6.25 18.94 -5.81
CA GLU A 8 7.57 19.56 -6.07
C GLU A 8 7.52 21.09 -6.00
N ASP A 9 6.42 21.69 -6.44
CA ASP A 9 6.13 23.13 -6.36
C ASP A 9 5.69 23.56 -4.93
N GLN A 10 5.76 22.67 -3.94
CA GLN A 10 5.47 22.93 -2.52
C GLN A 10 4.04 23.44 -2.24
N ILE A 11 3.02 22.82 -2.84
CA ILE A 11 1.61 23.08 -2.48
C ILE A 11 1.33 22.90 -0.98
N SER A 12 0.27 23.56 -0.50
CA SER A 12 -0.13 23.42 0.90
C SER A 12 -0.75 22.05 1.19
N ILE A 13 -0.83 21.69 2.48
CA ILE A 13 -1.48 20.45 2.91
C ILE A 13 -2.98 20.49 2.57
N GLU A 14 -3.62 21.65 2.67
CA GLU A 14 -5.04 21.84 2.33
C GLU A 14 -5.31 21.59 0.84
N GLU A 15 -4.41 22.07 -0.03
CA GLU A 15 -4.49 21.81 -1.46
C GLU A 15 -4.26 20.33 -1.78
N LEU A 16 -3.28 19.70 -1.14
CA LEU A 16 -3.05 18.26 -1.29
C LEU A 16 -4.27 17.46 -0.83
N MET A 17 -4.87 17.82 0.31
CA MET A 17 -6.09 17.20 0.81
C MET A 17 -7.26 17.41 -0.14
N THR A 18 -7.36 18.56 -0.80
CA THR A 18 -8.40 18.82 -1.80
C THR A 18 -8.25 17.87 -2.99
N ILE A 19 -7.02 17.64 -3.46
CA ILE A 19 -6.73 16.69 -4.53
C ILE A 19 -7.09 15.26 -4.11
N PHE A 20 -6.70 14.83 -2.91
CA PHE A 20 -6.96 13.47 -2.41
C PHE A 20 -8.44 13.21 -2.08
N ASN A 21 -9.25 14.26 -1.90
CA ASN A 21 -10.70 14.17 -1.70
C ASN A 21 -11.53 14.41 -2.97
N ASP A 22 -10.90 14.76 -4.10
CA ASP A 22 -11.55 14.68 -5.40
C ASP A 22 -11.57 13.21 -5.87
N GLN A 23 -12.76 12.67 -6.09
CA GLN A 23 -12.95 11.25 -6.44
C GLN A 23 -12.14 10.86 -7.68
N GLY A 24 -12.12 11.71 -8.71
CA GLY A 24 -11.44 11.41 -9.97
C GLY A 24 -9.93 11.35 -9.81
N TYR A 25 -9.32 12.33 -9.15
CA TYR A 25 -7.89 12.32 -8.87
C TYR A 25 -7.49 11.19 -7.93
N SER A 26 -8.25 11.00 -6.84
CA SER A 26 -7.95 9.98 -5.82
C SER A 26 -8.00 8.57 -6.41
N ASP A 27 -9.07 8.23 -7.15
CA ASP A 27 -9.21 6.93 -7.80
C ASP A 27 -8.10 6.68 -8.82
N TYR A 28 -7.70 7.71 -9.57
CA TYR A 28 -6.64 7.58 -10.57
C TYR A 28 -5.27 7.28 -9.93
N ILE A 29 -4.98 7.91 -8.78
CA ILE A 29 -3.78 7.61 -7.98
C ILE A 29 -3.84 6.16 -7.48
N VAL A 30 -4.99 5.71 -6.95
CA VAL A 30 -5.16 4.34 -6.45
C VAL A 30 -4.98 3.31 -7.57
N VAL A 31 -5.58 3.52 -8.75
CA VAL A 31 -5.39 2.64 -9.92
C VAL A 31 -3.91 2.55 -10.28
N TYR A 32 -3.21 3.69 -10.34
CA TYR A 32 -1.79 3.68 -10.67
C TYR A 32 -0.96 2.89 -9.64
N MET A 33 -1.21 3.09 -8.34
CA MET A 33 -0.53 2.33 -7.28
C MET A 33 -0.81 0.83 -7.37
N ARG A 34 -2.03 0.42 -7.74
CA ARG A 34 -2.37 -0.99 -8.02
C ARG A 34 -1.58 -1.56 -9.19
N LEU A 35 -1.45 -0.80 -10.29
CA LEU A 35 -0.69 -1.22 -11.45
C LEU A 35 0.82 -1.33 -11.15
N LEU A 36 1.38 -0.40 -10.36
CA LEU A 36 2.76 -0.50 -9.87
C LEU A 36 2.96 -1.76 -9.03
N THR A 37 2.01 -2.04 -8.13
CA THR A 37 2.02 -3.24 -7.29
C THR A 37 1.97 -4.50 -8.15
N SER A 38 1.08 -4.58 -9.14
CA SER A 38 0.99 -5.70 -10.08
C SER A 38 2.28 -5.88 -10.88
N GLY A 39 2.85 -4.79 -11.41
CA GLY A 39 4.09 -4.81 -12.17
C GLY A 39 5.27 -5.33 -11.36
N GLN A 40 5.40 -4.90 -10.09
CA GLN A 40 6.45 -5.37 -9.21
C GLN A 40 6.26 -6.84 -8.80
N LEU A 41 5.01 -7.28 -8.54
CA LEU A 41 4.70 -8.69 -8.27
C LEU A 41 5.13 -9.58 -9.44
N GLN A 42 4.77 -9.19 -10.67
CA GLN A 42 5.12 -9.93 -11.88
C GLN A 42 6.63 -9.91 -12.17
N LYS A 43 7.30 -8.78 -11.90
CA LYS A 43 8.76 -8.65 -12.06
C LYS A 43 9.55 -9.59 -11.14
N GLU A 44 9.10 -9.75 -9.90
CA GLU A 44 9.70 -10.64 -8.90
C GLU A 44 8.85 -11.90 -8.65
N ALA A 45 8.23 -12.44 -9.71
CA ALA A 45 7.26 -13.53 -9.59
C ALA A 45 7.80 -14.77 -8.85
N THR A 46 9.07 -15.11 -9.04
CA THR A 46 9.71 -16.23 -8.33
C THR A 46 9.72 -16.04 -6.81
N PHE A 47 9.92 -14.80 -6.35
CA PHE A 47 9.86 -14.49 -4.92
C PHE A 47 8.42 -14.49 -4.41
N PHE A 48 7.49 -13.87 -5.16
CA PHE A 48 6.11 -13.71 -4.71
C PHE A 48 5.24 -14.96 -4.81
N SER A 49 5.60 -15.93 -5.66
CA SER A 49 4.83 -17.16 -5.85
C SER A 49 4.61 -17.95 -4.56
N SER A 50 5.55 -17.90 -3.62
CA SER A 50 5.45 -18.60 -2.32
C SER A 50 4.45 -17.97 -1.35
N PHE A 51 3.97 -16.75 -1.63
CA PHE A 51 2.99 -16.04 -0.81
C PHE A 51 1.56 -16.15 -1.36
N ILE A 52 1.37 -16.78 -2.52
CA ILE A 52 0.07 -16.88 -3.19
C ILE A 52 -0.56 -18.23 -2.91
N GLU A 53 -1.76 -18.20 -2.32
CA GLU A 53 -2.54 -19.39 -2.03
C GLU A 53 -3.35 -19.88 -3.24
N GLY A 54 -3.57 -21.20 -3.30
CA GLY A 54 -4.58 -21.82 -4.16
C GLY A 54 -4.12 -22.21 -5.57
N ASN A 55 -2.87 -22.65 -5.77
CA ASN A 55 -2.31 -23.07 -7.06
C ASN A 55 -2.43 -22.02 -8.19
N ARG A 56 -2.63 -20.75 -7.84
CA ARG A 56 -2.68 -19.62 -8.79
C ARG A 56 -1.28 -19.16 -9.14
N THR A 57 -1.09 -18.77 -10.39
CA THR A 57 0.11 -18.04 -10.82
C THR A 57 0.08 -16.60 -10.28
N VAL A 58 1.26 -15.96 -10.22
CA VAL A 58 1.37 -14.53 -9.86
C VAL A 58 0.54 -13.66 -10.80
N GLN A 59 0.49 -13.99 -12.09
CA GLN A 59 -0.28 -13.24 -13.06
C GLN A 59 -1.79 -13.35 -12.82
N GLU A 60 -2.30 -14.53 -12.47
CA GLU A 60 -3.71 -14.73 -12.13
C GLU A 60 -4.07 -13.98 -10.84
N PHE A 61 -3.21 -14.04 -9.82
CA PHE A 61 -3.38 -13.27 -8.59
C PHE A 61 -3.44 -11.77 -8.87
N CYS A 62 -2.53 -11.23 -9.70
CA CYS A 62 -2.55 -9.82 -10.08
C CYS A 62 -3.87 -9.40 -10.73
N LYS A 63 -4.36 -10.18 -11.71
CA LYS A 63 -5.61 -9.88 -12.42
C LYS A 63 -6.85 -9.97 -11.53
N GLN A 64 -6.84 -10.83 -10.51
CA GLN A 64 -8.01 -11.10 -9.67
C GLN A 64 -8.06 -10.26 -8.39
N GLU A 65 -6.91 -10.01 -7.75
CA GLU A 65 -6.83 -9.43 -6.40
C GLU A 65 -6.09 -8.07 -6.36
N VAL A 66 -5.27 -7.74 -7.36
CA VAL A 66 -4.42 -6.53 -7.29
C VAL A 66 -4.95 -5.42 -8.20
N GLU A 67 -5.07 -5.71 -9.50
CA GLU A 67 -5.44 -4.75 -10.55
C GLU A 67 -6.86 -4.19 -10.42
N PRO A 68 -7.89 -5.00 -10.06
CA PRO A 68 -9.24 -4.48 -9.91
C PRO A 68 -9.37 -3.48 -8.75
N MET A 69 -10.13 -2.41 -8.97
CA MET A 69 -10.52 -1.50 -7.90
C MET A 69 -11.40 -2.22 -6.87
N TYR A 70 -11.44 -1.67 -5.64
CA TYR A 70 -12.24 -2.18 -4.53
C TYR A 70 -11.87 -3.57 -4.01
N LYS A 71 -10.72 -4.13 -4.43
CA LYS A 71 -10.14 -5.33 -3.84
C LYS A 71 -9.31 -5.01 -2.61
N GLU A 72 -9.46 -5.80 -1.56
CA GLU A 72 -8.71 -5.61 -0.31
C GLU A 72 -7.20 -5.77 -0.53
N SER A 73 -6.41 -5.03 0.24
CA SER A 73 -4.95 -5.10 0.21
C SER A 73 -4.43 -5.73 1.50
N ASP A 74 -3.70 -6.82 1.34
CA ASP A 74 -2.98 -7.54 2.39
C ASP A 74 -1.46 -7.35 2.31
N HIS A 75 -0.70 -8.01 3.18
CA HIS A 75 0.75 -7.92 3.35
C HIS A 75 1.53 -8.01 2.02
N ILE A 76 1.14 -8.90 1.12
CA ILE A 76 1.79 -9.06 -0.19
C ILE A 76 1.78 -7.76 -1.03
N HIS A 77 0.71 -6.97 -0.93
CA HIS A 77 0.57 -5.68 -1.62
C HIS A 77 1.48 -4.63 -0.99
N VAL A 78 1.50 -4.56 0.34
CA VAL A 78 2.37 -3.64 1.10
C VAL A 78 3.83 -3.92 0.79
N ILE A 79 4.25 -5.19 0.85
CA ILE A 79 5.62 -5.62 0.56
C ILE A 79 6.00 -5.25 -0.87
N SER A 80 5.15 -5.57 -1.85
CA SER A 80 5.41 -5.25 -3.26
C SER A 80 5.56 -3.74 -3.49
N LEU A 81 4.60 -2.94 -3.02
CA LEU A 81 4.59 -1.50 -3.25
C LEU A 81 5.74 -0.77 -2.55
N THR A 82 6.03 -1.13 -1.28
CA THR A 82 7.14 -0.51 -0.51
C THR A 82 8.51 -0.86 -1.09
N ARG A 83 8.68 -2.09 -1.59
CA ARG A 83 9.89 -2.50 -2.33
C ARG A 83 10.03 -1.71 -3.63
N TYR A 84 8.96 -1.57 -4.42
CA TYR A 84 8.98 -0.82 -5.67
C TYR A 84 9.32 0.66 -5.46
N LEU A 85 8.65 1.32 -4.51
CA LEU A 85 8.79 2.75 -4.26
C LEU A 85 10.05 3.14 -3.48
N GLY A 86 10.74 2.18 -2.86
CA GLY A 86 11.92 2.52 -2.07
C GLY A 86 11.59 3.24 -0.74
N VAL A 87 10.36 3.09 -0.22
CA VAL A 87 9.90 3.75 1.01
C VAL A 87 9.74 2.77 2.18
N GLY A 88 9.84 3.27 3.41
CA GLY A 88 9.63 2.50 4.64
C GLY A 88 8.28 2.84 5.27
N VAL A 89 7.46 1.83 5.55
CA VAL A 89 6.13 1.95 6.17
C VAL A 89 6.09 1.14 7.45
N ARG A 90 5.55 1.70 8.53
CA ARG A 90 5.21 0.98 9.76
C ARG A 90 3.70 0.81 9.85
N ILE A 91 3.22 -0.42 10.03
CA ILE A 91 1.81 -0.73 10.22
C ILE A 91 1.59 -1.25 11.63
N GLN A 92 0.70 -0.59 12.36
CA GLN A 92 0.24 -0.98 13.69
C GLN A 92 -1.05 -1.79 13.56
N TYR A 93 -1.04 -3.03 14.02
CA TYR A 93 -2.19 -3.93 13.92
C TYR A 93 -2.98 -3.87 15.22
N MET A 94 -4.19 -3.33 15.12
CA MET A 94 -5.15 -3.30 16.22
C MET A 94 -6.15 -4.44 16.03
N ASP A 95 -5.70 -5.64 16.41
CA ASP A 95 -6.57 -6.80 16.53
C ASP A 95 -7.17 -6.90 17.96
N ARG A 96 -8.13 -7.80 18.15
CA ARG A 96 -8.70 -8.09 19.48
C ARG A 96 -7.75 -8.94 20.34
N GLY A 97 -6.44 -8.74 20.20
CA GLY A 97 -5.41 -9.44 20.96
C GLY A 97 -5.56 -9.25 22.47
N VAL A 98 -5.25 -10.30 23.23
CA VAL A 98 -5.29 -10.27 24.69
C VAL A 98 -4.15 -9.38 25.20
N GLY A 99 -4.46 -8.33 25.98
CA GLY A 99 -3.47 -7.57 26.74
C GLY A 99 -3.15 -6.15 26.25
N GLY A 100 -3.94 -5.56 25.34
CA GLY A 100 -3.84 -4.14 24.99
C GLY A 100 -2.54 -3.71 24.31
N LYS A 101 -1.73 -4.66 23.84
CA LYS A 101 -0.49 -4.41 23.09
C LYS A 101 -0.80 -4.39 21.60
N VAL A 102 -0.40 -3.30 20.93
CA VAL A 102 -0.50 -3.15 19.48
C VAL A 102 0.77 -3.69 18.85
N ASN A 103 0.65 -4.65 17.92
CA ASN A 103 1.79 -5.20 17.20
C ASN A 103 2.16 -4.26 16.04
N ALA A 104 3.45 -3.94 15.88
CA ALA A 104 3.93 -3.07 14.81
C ALA A 104 4.86 -3.84 13.88
N HIS A 105 4.63 -3.73 12.57
CA HIS A 105 5.46 -4.32 11.53
C HIS A 105 6.03 -3.24 10.62
N ASN A 106 7.31 -3.36 10.28
CA ASN A 106 8.00 -2.47 9.35
C ASN A 106 8.14 -3.14 7.97
N PHE A 107 7.88 -2.37 6.91
CA PHE A 107 7.96 -2.82 5.53
C PHE A 107 8.78 -1.84 4.66
N PRO A 108 9.89 -2.28 4.05
CA PRO A 108 10.63 -3.49 4.39
C PRO A 108 11.29 -3.39 5.78
N GLU A 109 11.69 -4.52 6.36
CA GLU A 109 12.24 -4.59 7.74
C GLU A 109 13.55 -3.80 7.91
N ASP A 110 14.33 -3.69 6.84
CA ASP A 110 15.66 -3.06 6.80
C ASP A 110 15.61 -1.54 6.53
N ARG A 111 14.41 -0.94 6.50
CA ARG A 111 14.23 0.48 6.20
C ARG A 111 13.52 1.23 7.33
N GLU A 112 14.07 2.39 7.69
CA GLU A 112 13.45 3.27 8.68
C GLU A 112 12.08 3.77 8.18
N PRO A 113 10.99 3.55 8.94
CA PRO A 113 9.65 3.91 8.49
C PRO A 113 9.41 5.42 8.57
N ARG A 114 9.04 6.02 7.44
CA ARG A 114 8.61 7.43 7.37
C ARG A 114 7.09 7.57 7.37
N ILE A 115 6.38 6.54 6.94
CA ILE A 115 4.91 6.48 6.88
C ILE A 115 4.44 5.54 7.98
N HIS A 116 3.42 5.96 8.75
CA HIS A 116 2.86 5.17 9.85
C HIS A 116 1.38 4.97 9.58
N LEU A 117 0.94 3.71 9.61
CA LEU A 117 -0.44 3.31 9.37
C LEU A 117 -0.99 2.54 10.56
N LEU A 118 -2.30 2.62 10.76
CA LEU A 118 -3.07 1.76 11.64
C LEU A 118 -3.89 0.79 10.78
N TYR A 119 -3.71 -0.50 10.99
CA TYR A 119 -4.59 -1.51 10.43
C TYR A 119 -5.64 -1.93 11.46
N ARG A 120 -6.90 -1.89 11.02
CA ARG A 120 -8.07 -2.48 11.66
C ARG A 120 -8.66 -3.48 10.65
N PRO A 121 -9.37 -4.55 11.06
CA PRO A 121 -9.94 -5.49 10.11
C PRO A 121 -10.73 -4.78 9.00
N GLY A 122 -10.23 -4.86 7.75
CA GLY A 122 -10.82 -4.23 6.56
C GLY A 122 -10.51 -2.73 6.37
N HIS A 123 -9.61 -2.12 7.15
CA HIS A 123 -9.38 -0.67 7.08
C HIS A 123 -7.94 -0.24 7.44
N TYR A 124 -7.44 0.76 6.71
CA TYR A 124 -6.15 1.41 6.99
C TYR A 124 -6.36 2.91 7.25
N ASP A 125 -5.83 3.40 8.36
CA ASP A 125 -5.77 4.83 8.70
C ASP A 125 -4.33 5.33 8.73
N ILE A 126 -4.12 6.63 8.56
CA ILE A 126 -2.81 7.29 8.68
C ILE A 126 -2.59 7.70 10.14
N LEU A 127 -1.40 7.41 10.68
CA LEU A 127 -0.96 7.85 12.00
C LEU A 127 0.09 8.95 11.88
N TYR A 128 -0.04 9.98 12.72
CA TYR A 128 0.94 11.05 12.90
C TYR A 128 1.59 10.90 14.28
N LYS A 129 2.90 11.19 14.37
CA LYS A 129 3.62 11.23 15.65
C LYS A 129 3.52 12.62 16.27
#